data_AF-A0A954X1Z8-F1
#
_entry.id   AF-A0A954X1Z8-F1
#
_cell.length_a   1.000
_cell.length_b   1.000
_cell.length_c   1.000
_cell.angle_alpha   90.00
_cell.angle_beta   90.00
_cell.angle_gamma   90.00
#
_symmetry.space_group_name_H-M   'P 1'
#
loop_
_entity.id
_entity.type
_entity.pdbx_description
1 polymer ?
#
loop_
_entity_poly.entity_id
_entity_poly.type
_entity_poly.pdbx_seq_one_letter_code
_entity_poly.pdbx_strand_id
1 'polypeptide(L)' 'MTLETLLATLSPAEKLTAMDILWRDLSANPAELPSPAWHARILSERGADPSSRPSLPLQAAMEDVRNRIDARRTQG' A
#
# COMPACT_ATOMS: atom_id res chain seq x y z
N MET A 1 16.00 23.11 13.78
CA MET A 1 14.84 22.68 12.94
C MET A 1 14.48 21.28 13.33
N THR A 2 13.19 20.97 13.50
CA THR A 2 12.74 19.58 13.67
C THR A 2 12.35 18.98 12.31
N LEU A 3 12.25 17.66 12.23
CA LEU A 3 11.83 16.97 11.02
C LEU A 3 10.40 17.37 10.61
N GLU A 4 9.51 17.54 11.60
CA GLU A 4 8.13 17.99 11.38
C GLU A 4 8.09 19.38 10.75
N THR A 5 8.98 20.28 11.21
CA THR A 5 9.09 21.64 10.68
C THR A 5 9.58 21.62 9.23
N LEU A 6 10.55 20.76 8.90
CA LEU A 6 11.04 20.58 7.53
C LEU A 6 9.94 20.02 6.61
N LEU A 7 9.24 18.96 7.02
CA LEU A 7 8.17 18.36 6.24
C LEU A 7 7.01 19.35 6.00
N ALA A 8 6.74 20.26 6.94
CA ALA A 8 5.73 21.30 6.77
C ALA A 8 6.06 22.30 5.65
N THR A 9 7.35 22.50 5.34
CA THR A 9 7.78 23.42 4.27
C THR A 9 7.67 22.83 2.86
N LEU A 10 7.52 21.50 2.74
CA LEU A 10 7.42 20.83 1.46
C LEU A 10 6.02 20.96 0.85
N SER A 11 5.96 21.20 -0.47
CA SER A 11 4.74 21.04 -1.26
C SER A 11 4.28 19.57 -1.31
N PRO A 12 3.01 19.29 -1.69
CA PRO A 12 2.53 17.92 -1.83
C PRO A 12 3.38 17.05 -2.77
N ALA A 13 3.86 17.60 -3.89
CA ALA A 13 4.70 16.86 -4.84
C ALA A 13 6.09 16.53 -4.25
N GLU A 14 6.69 17.47 -3.51
CA GLU A 14 7.96 17.24 -2.82
C GLU A 14 7.81 16.22 -1.69
N LYS A 15 6.67 16.20 -0.98
CA LYS A 15 6.39 15.17 0.02
C LYS A 15 6.33 13.77 -0.60
N LEU A 16 5.66 13.62 -1.74
CA LEU A 16 5.63 12.34 -2.46
C LEU A 16 7.04 11.90 -2.90
N THR A 17 7.82 12.84 -3.45
CA THR A 17 9.21 12.57 -3.83
C THR A 17 10.06 12.18 -2.62
N ALA A 18 9.89 12.86 -1.49
CA ALA A 18 10.58 12.53 -0.25
C ALA A 18 10.18 11.14 0.28
N MET A 19 8.89 10.77 0.19
CA MET A 19 8.44 9.43 0.52
C MET A 19 9.10 8.35 -0.34
N ASP A 20 9.23 8.56 -1.65
CA ASP A 20 9.88 7.60 -2.54
C ASP A 20 11.37 7.44 -2.23
N ILE A 21 12.08 8.55 -1.97
CA ILE A 21 13.50 8.53 -1.60
C ILE A 21 13.68 7.78 -0.27
N LEU A 22 12.89 8.14 0.75
CA LEU A 22 12.93 7.49 2.06
C LEU A 22 12.59 6.00 1.96
N TRP A 23 11.57 5.65 1.19
CA TRP A 23 11.18 4.27 0.99
C TRP A 23 12.29 3.46 0.33
N ARG A 24 12.94 4.00 -0.70
CA ARG A 24 14.08 3.35 -1.36
C ARG A 24 15.26 3.13 -0.42
N ASP A 25 15.56 4.10 0.43
CA ASP A 25 16.64 4.02 1.41
C ASP A 25 16.34 2.95 2.49
N LEU A 26 15.17 3.03 3.13
CA LEU A 26 14.74 2.08 4.16
C LEU A 26 14.63 0.64 3.64
N SER A 27 14.19 0.47 2.40
CA SER A 27 14.05 -0.87 1.79
C SER A 27 15.38 -1.47 1.31
N ALA A 28 16.45 -0.67 1.21
CA ALA A 28 17.77 -1.16 0.80
C ALA A 28 18.41 -2.08 1.85
N ASN A 29 18.07 -1.90 3.14
CA ASN A 29 18.50 -2.78 4.23
C ASN A 29 17.30 -3.38 4.99
N PRO A 30 16.68 -4.46 4.48
CA PRO A 30 15.50 -5.05 5.10
C PRO A 30 15.76 -5.62 6.51
N ALA A 31 17.02 -5.80 6.92
CA ALA A 31 17.35 -6.25 8.28
C ALA A 31 17.13 -5.15 9.33
N GLU A 32 17.23 -3.87 8.95
CA GLU A 32 17.00 -2.74 9.85
C GLU A 32 15.51 -2.43 10.04
N LEU A 33 14.66 -2.93 9.13
CA LEU A 33 13.21 -2.79 9.20
C LEU A 33 12.53 -4.18 9.27
N PRO A 34 12.67 -4.90 10.40
CA PRO A 34 12.07 -6.21 10.54
C PRO A 34 10.55 -6.13 10.44
N SER A 35 9.95 -7.07 9.70
CA SER A 35 8.50 -7.21 9.64
C SER A 35 7.93 -7.46 11.05
N PRO A 36 6.79 -6.85 11.40
CA PRO A 36 6.12 -7.14 12.67
C PRO A 36 5.81 -8.63 12.82
N ALA A 37 5.85 -9.15 14.05
CA ALA A 37 5.63 -10.59 14.31
C ALA A 37 4.30 -11.13 13.77
N TRP A 38 3.26 -10.29 13.70
CA TRP A 38 1.95 -10.68 13.15
C TRP A 38 1.97 -10.86 11.62
N HIS A 39 2.93 -10.28 10.91
CA HIS A 39 2.96 -10.27 9.45
C HIS A 39 3.08 -11.69 8.88
N ALA A 40 3.96 -12.50 9.46
CA ALA A 40 4.13 -13.91 9.06
C ALA A 40 2.85 -14.72 9.23
N ARG A 41 2.12 -14.50 10.34
CA ARG A 41 0.84 -15.18 10.60
C ARG A 41 -0.20 -14.84 9.54
N ILE A 42 -0.38 -13.56 9.21
CA ILE A 42 -1.34 -13.11 8.20
C ILE A 42 -1.01 -13.69 6.81
N LEU A 43 0.28 -13.72 6.44
CA LEU A 43 0.70 -14.32 5.17
C LEU A 43 0.38 -15.82 5.13
N SER A 44 0.63 -16.54 6.23
CA SER A 44 0.29 -17.96 6.34
C SER A 44 -1.22 -18.20 6.24
N GLU A 45 -2.02 -17.41 6.94
CA GLU A 45 -3.49 -17.50 6.90
C GLU A 45 -4.02 -17.28 5.47
N ARG A 46 -3.55 -16.22 4.80
CA ARG A 46 -3.98 -15.89 3.43
C ARG A 46 -3.48 -16.88 2.37
N GLY A 47 -2.33 -17.50 2.61
CA GLY A 47 -1.80 -18.55 1.75
C GLY A 47 -2.57 -19.86 1.86
N ALA A 48 -3.11 -20.17 3.04
CA ALA A 48 -3.88 -21.38 3.30
C ALA A 48 -5.32 -21.32 2.76
N ASP A 49 -5.92 -20.13 2.71
CA ASP A 49 -7.25 -19.89 2.15
C ASP A 49 -7.19 -18.82 1.04
N PRO A 50 -6.63 -19.16 -0.14
CA PRO A 50 -6.57 -18.23 -1.25
C PRO A 50 -7.98 -17.96 -1.79
N SER A 51 -8.19 -16.72 -2.24
CA SER A 51 -9.41 -16.36 -2.98
C SER A 51 -9.67 -17.34 -4.12
N SER A 52 -10.88 -17.90 -4.18
CA SER A 52 -11.34 -18.73 -5.29
C SER A 52 -11.51 -17.96 -6.60
N ARG A 53 -11.52 -16.62 -6.55
CA ARG A 53 -11.56 -15.78 -7.74
C ARG A 53 -10.22 -15.78 -8.46
N PRO A 54 -10.21 -15.93 -9.79
CA PRO A 54 -8.97 -15.85 -10.57
C PRO A 54 -8.33 -14.47 -10.42
N SER A 55 -7.00 -14.45 -10.42
CA SER A 55 -6.25 -13.20 -10.48
C SER A 55 -6.50 -12.52 -11.83
N LEU A 56 -6.91 -11.26 -11.81
CA LEU A 56 -7.10 -10.46 -13.00
C LEU A 56 -5.81 -9.68 -13.32
N PRO A 57 -5.55 -9.36 -14.60
CA PRO A 57 -4.58 -8.32 -14.95
C PRO A 57 -4.93 -7.00 -14.26
N LEU A 58 -3.91 -6.23 -13.87
CA LEU A 58 -4.07 -5.04 -13.02
C LEU A 58 -5.16 -4.08 -13.50
N GLN A 59 -5.19 -3.80 -14.81
CA GLN A 59 -6.18 -2.90 -15.42
C GLN A 59 -7.61 -3.41 -15.21
N ALA A 60 -7.86 -4.69 -15.45
CA ALA A 60 -9.17 -5.32 -15.25
C ALA A 60 -9.55 -5.42 -13.77
N ALA A 61 -8.59 -5.63 -12.88
CA ALA A 61 -8.82 -5.61 -11.42
C ALA A 61 -9.27 -4.22 -10.93
N MET A 62 -8.63 -3.15 -11.41
CA MET A 62 -9.02 -1.78 -11.09
C MET A 62 -10.44 -1.46 -11.57
N GLU A 63 -10.78 -1.91 -12.77
CA GLU A 63 -12.11 -1.74 -13.36
C GLU A 63 -13.18 -2.48 -12.56
N ASP A 64 -12.93 -3.75 -12.17
CA ASP A 64 -13.84 -4.52 -11.29
C ASP A 64 -14.12 -3.78 -9.98
N VAL A 65 -13.07 -3.25 -9.32
CA VAL A 65 -13.23 -2.50 -8.06
C VAL A 65 -14.07 -1.24 -8.27
N ARG A 66 -13.82 -0.49 -9.36
CA ARG A 66 -14.60 0.72 -9.67
C ARG A 66 -16.07 0.39 -9.89
N ASN A 67 -16.37 -0.60 -10.73
CA ASN A 67 -17.73 -1.05 -11.01
C ASN A 67 -18.46 -1.49 -9.74
N ARG A 68 -17.77 -2.18 -8.82
CA ARG A 68 -18.33 -2.59 -7.52
C ARG A 68 -18.63 -1.41 -6.60
N ILE A 69 -17.80 -0.37 -6.60
CA ILE A 69 -18.03 0.84 -5.81
C ILE A 69 -19.23 1.61 -6.38
N ASP A 70 -19.31 1.74 -7.70
CA ASP A 70 -20.38 2.49 -8.35
C ASP A 70 -21.74 1.77 -8.21
N ALA A 71 -21.77 0.43 -8.33
CA ALA A 71 -22.97 -0.36 -8.08
C ALA A 71 -23.50 -0.22 -6.62
N ARG A 72 -22.62 -0.02 -5.64
CA ARG A 72 -23.05 0.23 -4.24
C ARG A 72 -23.66 1.62 -4.07
N ARG A 73 -23.23 2.60 -4.86
CA ARG A 73 -23.72 3.99 -4.80
C ARG A 73 -25.07 4.17 -5.47
N THR A 74 -25.42 3.32 -6.44
CA THR A 74 -26.71 3.39 -7.15
C THR A 74 -27.83 2.60 -6.46
N GLN A 75 -27.49 1.76 -5.48
CA GLN A 75 -28.44 0.94 -4.71
C GLN A 75 -28.84 1.54 -3.35
N GLY A 76 -28.23 2.66 -2.94
CA GLY A 76 -28.59 3.41 -1.72
C GLY A 76 -29.30 4.71 -2.06
#